data_AF-A0A356U8E7-F1
#
_entry.id   AF-A0A356U8E7-F1
#
_cell.length_a   1.000
_cell.length_b   1.000
_cell.length_c   1.000
_cell.angle_alpha   90.00
_cell.angle_beta   90.00
_cell.angle_gamma   90.00
#
_symmetry.space_group_name_H-M   'P 1'
#
loop_
_entity.id
_entity.type
_entity.pdbx_description
1 polymer ?
#
loop_
_entity_poly.entity_id
_entity_poly.type
_entity_poly.pdbx_seq_one_letter_code
_entity_poly.pdbx_strand_id
1 'polypeptide(L)'
;IEGDSASSAELYALLSSLAEVPIYQGIAVTGSVNQNGEIQPVGGVNQKIEGFFKVCQQRGLNGKQGVIIPKQNVEQLMLDSEVVESVKNRMFNIWAVEHIDEGLEILTGKTAGKRGEGDKFTADSIHYRVNNKLSEWSYRRTSSTVRTVHPNREIQRIRRRRGK
;
A
#
# COMPACT_ATOMS: atom_id res chain seq x y z
N ILE A 1 14.68 12.94 -9.26
CA ILE A 1 13.34 12.33 -9.42
C ILE A 1 12.36 13.47 -9.21
N GLU A 2 11.53 13.77 -10.21
CA GLU A 2 10.54 14.85 -10.16
C GLU A 2 9.19 14.29 -10.64
N GLY A 3 8.10 14.88 -10.15
CA GLY A 3 6.73 14.47 -10.47
C GLY A 3 6.10 13.54 -9.43
N ASP A 4 4.78 13.35 -9.55
CA ASP A 4 3.91 12.64 -8.60
C ASP A 4 3.52 11.23 -9.08
N SER A 5 4.01 10.80 -10.25
CA SER A 5 3.61 9.53 -10.88
C SER A 5 4.00 8.25 -10.13
N ALA A 6 4.80 8.37 -9.07
CA ALA A 6 5.20 7.27 -8.18
C ALA A 6 4.39 7.22 -6.87
N SER A 7 3.57 8.23 -6.57
CA SER A 7 2.88 8.35 -5.28
C SER A 7 1.95 7.17 -4.97
N SER A 8 1.28 6.59 -5.98
CA SER A 8 0.51 5.35 -5.79
C SER A 8 1.40 4.17 -5.40
N ALA A 9 2.57 4.01 -6.04
CA ALA A 9 3.53 2.95 -5.74
C ALA A 9 4.08 3.08 -4.30
N GLU A 10 4.39 4.30 -3.87
CA GLU A 10 4.80 4.61 -2.50
C GLU A 10 3.71 4.23 -1.50
N LEU A 11 2.46 4.59 -1.78
CA LEU A 11 1.32 4.25 -0.92
C LEU A 11 1.10 2.73 -0.84
N TYR A 12 1.20 1.99 -1.96
CA TYR A 12 1.13 0.52 -1.94
C TYR A 12 2.21 -0.10 -1.05
N ALA A 13 3.45 0.37 -1.16
CA ALA A 13 4.56 -0.13 -0.36
C ALA A 13 4.35 0.15 1.14
N LEU A 14 3.86 1.33 1.49
CA LEU A 14 3.53 1.71 2.87
C LEU A 14 2.40 0.85 3.44
N LEU A 15 1.30 0.68 2.70
CA LEU A 15 0.16 -0.14 3.13
C LEU A 15 0.57 -1.61 3.29
N SER A 16 1.33 -2.15 2.34
CA SER A 16 1.90 -3.51 2.41
C SER A 16 2.75 -3.70 3.67
N SER A 17 3.65 -2.74 3.95
CA SER A 17 4.52 -2.77 5.12
C SER A 17 3.73 -2.76 6.43
N LEU A 18 2.72 -1.88 6.54
CA LEU A 18 1.85 -1.80 7.71
C LEU A 18 0.98 -3.04 7.90
N ALA A 19 0.51 -3.64 6.80
CA ALA A 19 -0.32 -4.84 6.82
C ALA A 19 0.47 -6.14 7.01
N GLU A 20 1.80 -6.08 6.87
CA GLU A 20 2.70 -7.25 6.79
C GLU A 20 2.25 -8.25 5.71
N VAL A 21 1.80 -7.73 4.57
CA VAL A 21 1.36 -8.53 3.41
C VAL A 21 2.29 -8.28 2.23
N PRO A 22 2.90 -9.32 1.64
CA PRO A 22 3.84 -9.15 0.53
C PRO A 22 3.14 -8.67 -0.75
N ILE A 23 3.90 -7.94 -1.56
CA ILE A 23 3.50 -7.43 -2.88
C ILE A 23 4.12 -8.29 -3.98
N TYR A 24 3.35 -8.68 -4.98
CA TYR A 24 3.88 -9.42 -6.12
C TYR A 24 4.77 -8.53 -7.00
N GLN A 25 6.08 -8.81 -7.02
CA GLN A 25 7.09 -7.99 -7.70
C GLN A 25 7.07 -8.08 -9.23
N GLY A 26 6.24 -8.95 -9.81
CA GLY A 26 6.07 -9.06 -11.26
C GLY A 26 5.19 -7.94 -11.85
N ILE A 27 4.67 -7.03 -11.03
CA ILE A 27 3.76 -5.98 -11.45
C ILE A 27 4.41 -4.62 -11.20
N ALA A 28 4.60 -3.85 -12.26
CA ALA A 28 4.98 -2.44 -12.14
C ALA A 28 3.75 -1.57 -11.92
N VAL A 29 3.97 -0.39 -11.36
CA VAL A 29 2.93 0.58 -11.04
C VAL A 29 3.36 1.95 -11.55
N THR A 30 2.44 2.65 -12.21
CA THR A 30 2.53 4.10 -12.39
C THR A 30 1.17 4.71 -12.13
N GLY A 31 1.16 5.92 -11.56
CA GLY A 31 -0.07 6.63 -11.24
C GLY A 31 0.17 7.60 -10.10
N SER A 32 -0.37 8.82 -10.22
CA SER A 32 -0.47 9.71 -9.07
C SER A 32 -1.66 9.29 -8.20
N VAL A 33 -1.72 9.75 -6.95
CA VAL A 33 -2.85 9.49 -6.05
C VAL A 33 -3.17 10.74 -5.24
N ASN A 34 -4.47 11.06 -5.11
CA ASN A 34 -4.90 12.18 -4.28
C ASN A 34 -5.27 11.72 -2.85
N GLN A 35 -5.68 12.68 -2.01
CA GLN A 35 -6.00 12.41 -0.60
C GLN A 35 -7.23 11.51 -0.41
N ASN A 36 -8.09 11.38 -1.43
CA ASN A 36 -9.25 10.50 -1.41
C ASN A 36 -8.92 9.08 -1.88
N GLY A 37 -7.67 8.80 -2.29
CA GLY A 37 -7.26 7.50 -2.82
C GLY A 37 -7.52 7.32 -4.31
N GLU A 38 -7.98 8.36 -5.02
CA GLU A 38 -8.23 8.30 -6.46
C GLU A 38 -6.93 8.33 -7.24
N ILE A 39 -6.80 7.44 -8.22
CA ILE A 39 -5.61 7.31 -9.08
C ILE A 39 -5.71 8.32 -10.23
N GLN A 40 -4.66 9.11 -10.38
CA GLN A 40 -4.58 10.25 -11.29
C GLN A 40 -3.65 9.97 -12.47
N PRO A 41 -3.91 10.58 -13.63
CA PRO A 41 -3.23 10.27 -14.87
C PRO A 41 -1.80 10.77 -14.84
N VAL A 42 -0.93 10.10 -15.59
CA VAL A 42 0.50 10.39 -15.61
C VAL A 42 1.02 10.54 -17.04
N GLY A 43 2.08 11.32 -17.21
CA GLY A 43 2.82 11.38 -18.47
C GLY A 43 3.61 10.10 -18.75
N GLY A 44 3.84 9.84 -20.03
CA GLY A 44 4.75 8.79 -20.52
C GLY A 44 4.27 7.37 -20.27
N VAL A 45 2.95 7.13 -20.25
CA VAL A 45 2.37 5.81 -19.91
C VAL A 45 2.85 4.70 -20.85
N ASN A 46 2.95 4.96 -22.15
CA ASN A 46 3.41 3.97 -23.14
C ASN A 46 4.86 3.55 -22.86
N GLN A 47 5.76 4.53 -22.68
CA GLN A 47 7.17 4.27 -22.40
C GLN A 47 7.38 3.49 -21.09
N LYS A 48 6.55 3.76 -20.07
CA LYS A 48 6.59 3.04 -18.79
C LYS A 48 6.15 1.59 -18.94
N ILE A 49 5.06 1.34 -19.69
CA ILE A 49 4.58 -0.02 -19.97
C ILE A 49 5.63 -0.80 -20.75
N GLU A 50 6.10 -0.25 -21.87
CA GLU A 50 7.06 -0.90 -22.76
C GLU A 50 8.41 -1.12 -22.09
N GLY A 51 8.86 -0.18 -21.26
CA GLY A 51 10.07 -0.31 -20.46
C GLY A 51 10.00 -1.50 -19.51
N PHE A 52 8.89 -1.66 -18.77
CA PHE A 52 8.72 -2.80 -17.88
C PHE A 52 8.52 -4.13 -18.63
N PHE A 53 7.78 -4.10 -19.74
CA PHE A 53 7.62 -5.26 -20.62
C PHE A 53 8.96 -5.80 -21.10
N LYS A 54 9.87 -4.94 -21.58
CA LYS A 54 11.22 -5.32 -22.03
C LYS A 54 12.02 -6.01 -20.92
N VAL A 55 11.94 -5.51 -19.68
CA VAL A 55 12.58 -6.14 -18.52
C VAL A 55 11.98 -7.53 -18.24
N CYS A 56 10.66 -7.66 -18.32
CA CYS A 56 9.98 -8.95 -18.13
C CYS A 56 10.36 -9.95 -19.22
N GLN A 57 10.42 -9.51 -20.48
CA GLN A 57 10.82 -10.33 -21.61
C GLN A 57 12.25 -10.86 -21.44
N GLN A 58 13.21 -10.00 -21.08
CA GLN A 58 14.60 -10.40 -20.81
C GLN A 58 14.72 -11.41 -19.65
N ARG A 59 13.80 -11.36 -18.68
CA ARG A 59 13.75 -12.28 -17.54
C ARG A 59 12.88 -13.51 -17.77
N GLY A 60 12.21 -13.60 -18.93
CA GLY A 60 11.19 -14.60 -19.24
C GLY A 60 9.79 -14.16 -18.79
N LEU A 61 8.88 -14.08 -19.76
CA LEU A 61 7.46 -13.81 -19.50
C LEU A 61 6.80 -15.02 -18.84
N ASN A 62 6.03 -14.78 -17.78
CA ASN A 62 5.39 -15.83 -16.98
C ASN A 62 3.86 -15.78 -16.95
N GLY A 63 3.24 -14.88 -17.73
CA GLY A 63 1.79 -14.69 -17.79
C GLY A 63 1.16 -13.94 -16.62
N LYS A 64 1.91 -13.71 -15.55
CA LYS A 64 1.45 -12.96 -14.35
C LYS A 64 2.00 -11.55 -14.28
N GLN A 65 3.04 -11.25 -15.05
CA GLN A 65 3.66 -9.92 -15.10
C GLN A 65 2.75 -8.90 -15.77
N GLY A 66 2.90 -7.64 -15.42
CA GLY A 66 2.12 -6.57 -16.02
C GLY A 66 2.34 -5.19 -15.41
N VAL A 67 1.50 -4.24 -15.80
CA VAL A 67 1.55 -2.87 -15.29
C VAL A 67 0.17 -2.41 -14.84
N ILE A 68 0.11 -1.82 -13.64
CA ILE A 68 -1.05 -1.05 -13.18
C ILE A 68 -0.90 0.40 -13.68
N ILE A 69 -1.94 0.92 -14.31
CA ILE A 69 -2.02 2.29 -14.84
C ILE A 69 -3.30 3.00 -14.38
N PRO A 70 -3.33 4.34 -14.41
CA PRO A 70 -4.56 5.11 -14.20
C PRO A 70 -5.58 4.81 -15.30
N LYS A 71 -6.84 4.64 -14.92
CA LYS A 71 -7.96 4.43 -15.86
C LYS A 71 -8.02 5.51 -16.94
N GLN A 72 -7.76 6.76 -16.56
CA GLN A 72 -7.78 7.92 -17.46
C GLN A 72 -6.66 7.89 -18.51
N ASN A 73 -5.58 7.12 -18.32
CA ASN A 73 -4.53 6.96 -19.32
C ASN A 73 -4.90 5.95 -20.43
N VAL A 74 -6.00 5.21 -20.30
CA VAL A 74 -6.38 4.16 -21.30
C VAL A 74 -6.55 4.74 -22.71
N GLU A 75 -7.13 5.93 -22.83
CA GLU A 75 -7.33 6.59 -24.14
C GLU A 75 -6.01 7.05 -24.80
N GLN A 76 -4.92 7.08 -24.04
CA GLN A 76 -3.59 7.51 -24.51
C GLN A 76 -2.70 6.32 -24.90
N LEU A 77 -3.19 5.09 -24.77
CA LEU A 77 -2.42 3.89 -25.06
C LEU A 77 -2.23 3.72 -26.56
N MET A 78 -0.96 3.80 -26.99
CA MET A 78 -0.48 3.50 -28.32
C MET A 78 0.78 2.64 -28.17
N LEU A 79 0.57 1.38 -27.82
CA LEU A 79 1.64 0.44 -27.47
C LEU A 79 2.17 -0.29 -28.70
N ASP A 80 3.45 -0.65 -28.64
CA ASP A 80 4.08 -1.55 -29.62
C ASP A 80 3.27 -2.85 -29.81
N SER A 81 3.24 -3.34 -31.06
CA SER A 81 2.47 -4.53 -31.45
C SER A 81 2.83 -5.78 -30.65
N GLU A 82 4.10 -5.90 -30.25
CA GLU A 82 4.60 -7.00 -29.42
C GLU A 82 3.98 -7.01 -28.01
N VAL A 83 3.79 -5.84 -27.41
CA VAL A 83 3.11 -5.71 -26.12
C VAL A 83 1.64 -6.11 -26.28
N VAL A 84 0.98 -5.60 -27.32
CA VAL A 84 -0.42 -5.91 -27.62
C VAL A 84 -0.62 -7.42 -27.82
N GLU A 85 0.28 -8.07 -28.56
CA GLU A 85 0.22 -9.51 -28.82
C GLU A 85 0.49 -10.33 -27.55
N SER A 86 1.44 -9.90 -26.71
CA SER A 86 1.70 -10.55 -25.42
C SER A 86 0.50 -10.44 -24.47
N VAL A 87 -0.22 -9.31 -24.47
CA VAL A 87 -1.46 -9.14 -23.72
C VAL A 87 -2.57 -10.05 -24.26
N LYS A 88 -2.77 -10.10 -25.58
CA LYS A 88 -3.75 -11.01 -26.21
C LYS A 88 -3.49 -12.48 -25.86
N ASN A 89 -2.22 -12.88 -25.84
CA ASN A 89 -1.79 -14.24 -25.49
C ASN A 89 -1.71 -14.50 -23.99
N ARG A 90 -2.15 -13.56 -23.13
CA ARG A 90 -2.11 -13.66 -21.66
C ARG A 90 -0.71 -13.90 -21.08
N MET A 91 0.31 -13.44 -21.79
CA MET A 91 1.72 -13.51 -21.37
C MET A 91 2.15 -12.26 -20.58
N PHE A 92 1.42 -11.16 -20.74
CA PHE A 92 1.60 -9.90 -20.03
C PHE A 92 0.23 -9.25 -19.76
N ASN A 93 0.15 -8.37 -18.76
CA ASN A 93 -1.13 -7.80 -18.32
C ASN A 93 -1.04 -6.28 -18.18
N ILE A 94 -2.15 -5.59 -18.41
CA ILE A 94 -2.29 -4.16 -18.14
C ILE A 94 -3.60 -3.97 -17.38
N TRP A 95 -3.51 -3.46 -16.15
CA TRP A 95 -4.67 -3.19 -15.30
C TRP A 95 -4.89 -1.70 -15.18
N ALA A 96 -6.09 -1.26 -15.55
CA ALA A 96 -6.50 0.13 -15.44
C ALA A 96 -7.33 0.29 -14.16
N VAL A 97 -6.86 1.13 -13.23
CA VAL A 97 -7.48 1.33 -11.91
C VAL A 97 -7.90 2.79 -11.71
N GLU A 98 -8.97 2.99 -10.94
CA GLU A 98 -9.51 4.29 -10.55
C GLU A 98 -9.18 4.64 -9.10
N HIS A 99 -9.00 3.63 -8.24
CA HIS A 99 -8.75 3.81 -6.81
C HIS A 99 -7.60 2.94 -6.30
N ILE A 100 -6.92 3.40 -5.25
CA ILE A 100 -5.79 2.69 -4.62
C ILE A 100 -6.18 1.27 -4.18
N ASP A 101 -7.43 1.08 -3.74
CA ASP A 101 -7.88 -0.23 -3.28
C ASP A 101 -7.79 -1.30 -4.38
N GLU A 102 -8.12 -0.97 -5.63
CA GLU A 102 -8.08 -1.92 -6.74
C GLU A 102 -6.64 -2.39 -7.03
N GLY A 103 -5.69 -1.46 -7.03
CA GLY A 103 -4.28 -1.78 -7.24
C GLY A 103 -3.72 -2.61 -6.08
N LEU A 104 -4.13 -2.32 -4.85
CA LEU A 104 -3.73 -3.08 -3.67
C LEU A 104 -4.23 -4.54 -3.74
N GLU A 105 -5.45 -4.76 -4.21
CA GLU A 105 -6.01 -6.09 -4.41
C GLU A 105 -5.26 -6.88 -5.49
N ILE A 106 -4.94 -6.24 -6.62
CA ILE A 106 -4.14 -6.85 -7.70
C ILE A 106 -2.74 -7.24 -7.20
N LEU A 107 -2.10 -6.34 -6.45
CA LEU A 107 -0.72 -6.48 -6.00
C LEU A 107 -0.53 -7.52 -4.89
N THR A 108 -1.54 -7.68 -4.02
CA THR A 108 -1.45 -8.53 -2.83
C THR A 108 -2.29 -9.81 -2.92
N GLY A 109 -3.26 -9.88 -3.83
CA GLY A 109 -4.24 -10.96 -3.91
C GLY A 109 -5.20 -11.01 -2.71
N LYS A 110 -5.30 -9.93 -1.93
CA LYS A 110 -6.19 -9.81 -0.77
C LYS A 110 -7.12 -8.63 -0.95
N THR A 111 -8.33 -8.72 -0.40
CA THR A 111 -9.29 -7.61 -0.39
C THR A 111 -8.72 -6.41 0.37
N ALA A 112 -8.93 -5.20 -0.17
CA ALA A 112 -8.54 -3.96 0.53
C ALA A 112 -9.39 -3.79 1.80
N GLY A 113 -10.69 -4.07 1.66
CA GLY A 113 -11.71 -4.01 2.72
C GLY A 113 -12.33 -2.62 2.87
N LYS A 114 -13.54 -2.55 3.42
CA LYS A 114 -14.26 -1.29 3.60
C LYS A 114 -14.39 -0.95 5.07
N ARG A 115 -14.43 0.34 5.40
CA ARG A 115 -14.75 0.81 6.75
C ARG A 115 -16.23 0.54 7.03
N GLY A 116 -16.51 -0.23 8.07
CA GLY A 116 -17.83 -0.42 8.65
C GLY A 116 -18.06 0.49 9.86
N GLU A 117 -19.04 0.16 10.68
CA GLU A 117 -19.36 0.92 11.89
C GLU A 117 -18.25 0.81 12.96
N GLY A 118 -17.99 1.93 13.65
CA GLY A 118 -17.09 1.98 14.80
C GLY A 118 -15.60 1.74 14.48
N ASP A 119 -15.10 2.29 13.37
CA ASP A 119 -13.69 2.22 12.93
C ASP A 119 -13.15 0.81 12.65
N LYS A 120 -14.07 -0.13 12.38
CA LYS A 120 -13.72 -1.50 12.00
C LYS A 120 -13.73 -1.64 10.50
N PHE A 121 -12.67 -2.18 9.93
CA PHE A 121 -12.63 -2.59 8.53
C PHE A 121 -13.08 -4.04 8.36
N THR A 122 -13.47 -4.42 7.14
CA THR A 122 -13.74 -5.81 6.76
C THR A 122 -12.66 -6.75 7.32
N ALA A 123 -13.06 -7.79 8.06
CA ALA A 123 -12.12 -8.69 8.70
C ALA A 123 -11.14 -9.32 7.69
N ASP A 124 -9.91 -9.55 8.13
CA ASP A 124 -8.80 -10.12 7.35
C ASP A 124 -8.32 -9.33 6.11
N SER A 125 -8.92 -8.18 5.83
CA SER A 125 -8.54 -7.30 4.72
C SER A 125 -7.22 -6.56 4.98
N ILE A 126 -6.69 -5.89 3.95
CA ILE A 126 -5.50 -5.04 4.10
C ILE A 126 -5.75 -3.90 5.09
N HIS A 127 -6.82 -3.11 4.90
CA HIS A 127 -7.12 -1.98 5.77
C HIS A 127 -7.39 -2.39 7.23
N TYR A 128 -7.97 -3.59 7.46
CA TYR A 128 -8.09 -4.16 8.80
C TYR A 128 -6.74 -4.40 9.47
N ARG A 129 -5.79 -4.99 8.75
CA ARG A 129 -4.43 -5.26 9.25
C ARG A 129 -3.69 -3.96 9.55
N VAL A 130 -3.77 -2.99 8.63
CA VAL A 130 -3.18 -1.64 8.80
C VAL A 130 -3.76 -0.96 10.05
N ASN A 131 -5.09 -0.93 10.19
CA ASN A 131 -5.74 -0.30 11.33
C ASN A 131 -5.36 -0.94 12.67
N ASN A 132 -5.23 -2.27 12.71
CA ASN A 132 -4.78 -2.98 13.91
C ASN A 132 -3.33 -2.62 14.26
N LYS A 133 -2.44 -2.55 13.27
CA LYS A 133 -1.03 -2.17 13.48
C LYS A 133 -0.90 -0.75 14.03
N LEU A 134 -1.63 0.20 13.45
CA LEU A 134 -1.63 1.60 13.90
C LEU A 134 -2.22 1.73 15.32
N SER A 135 -3.29 0.99 15.60
CA SER A 135 -3.92 0.94 16.93
C SER A 135 -2.97 0.38 17.98
N GLU A 136 -2.22 -0.68 17.64
CA GLU A 136 -1.18 -1.25 18.50
C GLU A 136 -0.08 -0.22 18.81
N TRP A 137 0.43 0.50 17.80
CA TRP A 137 1.44 1.53 17.98
C TRP A 137 0.94 2.72 18.81
N SER A 138 -0.33 3.09 18.64
CA SER A 138 -0.99 4.12 19.46
C SER A 138 -1.05 3.67 20.92
N TYR A 139 -1.51 2.44 21.19
CA TYR A 139 -1.59 1.89 22.54
C TYR A 139 -0.22 1.81 23.23
N ARG A 140 0.82 1.37 22.51
CA ARG A 140 2.20 1.32 23.02
C ARG A 140 2.71 2.71 23.40
N ARG A 141 2.46 3.73 22.57
CA ARG A 141 2.84 5.13 22.85
C ARG A 141 2.15 5.66 24.11
N THR A 142 0.84 5.46 24.25
CA THR A 142 0.11 5.89 25.45
C THR A 142 0.57 5.13 26.70
N SER A 143 0.84 3.83 26.59
CA SER A 143 1.31 2.99 27.70
C SER A 143 2.75 3.30 28.12
N SER A 144 3.61 3.77 27.20
CA SER A 144 4.95 4.27 27.52
C SER A 144 4.92 5.62 28.26
N THR A 145 3.90 6.45 28.03
CA THR A 145 3.71 7.72 28.75
C THR A 145 3.19 7.52 30.17
N VAL A 146 2.52 6.40 30.46
CA VAL A 146 1.94 6.09 31.80
C VAL A 146 2.96 5.44 32.75
N ARG A 147 4.20 5.14 32.34
CA ARG A 147 5.22 4.47 33.18
C ARG A 147 6.02 5.38 34.13
N THR A 148 5.67 6.65 34.31
CA THR A 148 6.33 7.57 35.27
C THR A 148 5.45 8.00 36.46
N VAL A 149 4.69 7.08 37.05
CA VAL A 149 4.24 7.24 38.44
C VAL A 149 4.87 6.14 39.28
N HIS A 150 6.03 6.41 39.85
CA HIS A 150 6.60 5.60 40.92
C HIS A 150 5.64 5.58 42.13
N PRO A 151 5.11 4.43 42.56
CA PRO A 151 4.39 4.34 43.82
C PRO A 151 5.43 4.20 44.94
N ASN A 152 6.15 5.28 45.27
CA ASN A 152 7.06 5.23 46.43
C ASN A 152 7.34 6.58 47.11
N ARG A 153 6.32 7.41 47.30
CA ARG A 153 6.42 8.59 48.19
C ARG A 153 5.51 8.58 49.42
N GLU A 154 4.68 7.56 49.60
CA GLU A 154 3.80 7.47 50.79
C GLU A 154 4.39 6.61 51.92
N ILE A 155 5.22 5.60 51.58
CA ILE A 155 5.81 4.69 52.58
C ILE A 155 6.95 5.34 53.40
N GLN A 156 7.64 6.35 52.84
CA GLN A 156 8.68 7.09 53.58
C GLN A 156 8.14 8.20 54.50
N ARG A 157 6.89 8.67 54.31
CA ARG A 157 6.27 9.67 55.21
C ARG A 157 5.73 9.03 56.50
N ILE A 158 5.26 7.79 56.44
CA ILE A 158 4.71 7.08 57.61
C ILE A 158 5.81 6.65 58.59
N ARG A 159 7.02 6.32 58.09
CA ARG A 159 8.16 5.94 58.95
C ARG A 159 8.81 7.11 59.72
N ARG A 160 8.59 8.37 59.32
CA ARG A 160 9.12 9.55 60.04
C ARG A 160 8.20 10.08 61.15
N ARG A 161 6.95 9.58 61.27
CA ARG A 161 6.01 9.98 62.33
C ARG A 161 5.91 9.02 63.52
N ARG A 162 6.61 7.89 63.49
CA ARG A 162 6.65 6.89 64.60
C ARG A 162 7.98 6.89 65.37
N GLY A 163 8.80 7.92 65.20
CA GLY A 163 10.12 8.04 65.82
C GLY A 163 10.37 9.38 66.48
N LYS A 164 9.34 9.95 67.13
CA LYS A 164 9.43 11.02 68.12
C LYS A 164 8.32 10.82 69.15
#